data_AF-A0A7S1R260-F1
#
_entry.id   AF-A0A7S1R260-F1
#
_cell.length_a   1.000
_cell.length_b   1.000
_cell.length_c   1.000
_cell.angle_alpha   90.00
_cell.angle_beta   90.00
_cell.angle_gamma   90.00
#
_symmetry.space_group_name_H-M   'P 1'
#
loop_
_entity.id
_entity.type
_entity.pdbx_description
1 polymer ?
#
loop_
_entity_poly.entity_id
_entity_poly.type
_entity_poly.pdbx_seq_one_letter_code
_entity_poly.pdbx_strand_id
1 'polypeptide(L)'
;AEKVVDPAVMPHLSPLRPPQQIQGRLVKSCLLEEHNRRCLHRWWRSQSPLFAAERRWRAPAPWSAQADMPEPLGPGDVYHVSVQPCFDRKIEAARPHFQVASGSDIREVDTVLTTTEVLELARGAAGNAVPEAPAGASAADVLAAAGPAHLGGEVLTDVLLGELRSGRPQPLLVSVRANAGSGGFIEHVFREAASELFQIDL
;
A
#
# COMPACT_ATOMS: atom_id res chain seq x y z
N ALA A 1 19.71 -9.62 -17.51
CA ALA A 1 19.92 -11.09 -17.48
C ALA A 1 19.44 -11.74 -18.78
N GLU A 2 18.14 -11.70 -19.07
CA GLU A 2 17.51 -12.45 -20.17
C GLU A 2 18.09 -12.24 -21.58
N LYS A 3 18.71 -11.07 -21.85
CA LYS A 3 19.30 -10.77 -23.17
C LYS A 3 20.82 -10.91 -23.24
N VAL A 4 21.50 -10.96 -22.10
CA VAL A 4 22.95 -10.71 -22.01
C VAL A 4 23.71 -11.77 -21.21
N VAL A 5 23.01 -12.59 -20.43
CA VAL A 5 23.60 -13.65 -19.63
C VAL A 5 23.36 -14.98 -20.34
N ASP A 6 24.34 -15.88 -20.26
CA ASP A 6 24.22 -17.25 -20.78
C ASP A 6 22.95 -17.94 -20.21
N PRO A 7 22.14 -18.59 -21.06
CA PRO A 7 20.95 -19.32 -20.61
C PRO A 7 21.21 -20.32 -19.48
N ALA A 8 22.42 -20.88 -19.37
CA ALA A 8 22.81 -21.78 -18.29
C ALA A 8 22.76 -21.13 -16.90
N VAL A 9 22.82 -19.79 -16.81
CA VAL A 9 22.73 -19.06 -15.53
C VAL A 9 21.28 -18.85 -15.10
N MET A 10 20.32 -18.88 -16.02
CA MET A 10 18.91 -18.57 -15.70
C MET A 10 18.31 -19.39 -14.56
N PRO A 11 18.55 -20.72 -14.45
CA PRO A 11 18.06 -21.52 -13.33
C PRO A 11 18.65 -21.13 -11.96
N HIS A 12 19.77 -20.40 -11.94
CA HIS A 12 20.45 -19.96 -10.73
C HIS A 12 20.05 -18.56 -10.28
N LEU A 13 19.25 -17.83 -11.09
CA LEU A 13 18.71 -16.54 -10.69
C LEU A 13 17.49 -16.75 -9.77
N SER A 14 17.35 -15.88 -8.78
CA SER A 14 16.22 -15.92 -7.87
C SER A 14 14.90 -15.72 -8.64
N PRO A 15 13.90 -16.61 -8.48
CA PRO A 15 12.58 -16.44 -9.08
C PRO A 15 11.68 -15.48 -8.29
N LEU A 16 12.22 -14.84 -7.24
CA LEU A 16 11.46 -13.96 -6.36
C LEU A 16 10.96 -12.73 -7.12
N ARG A 17 9.72 -12.35 -6.79
CA ARG A 17 9.14 -11.11 -7.30
C ARG A 17 9.84 -9.91 -6.66
N PRO A 18 10.00 -8.79 -7.40
CA PRO A 18 10.49 -7.54 -6.83
C PRO A 18 9.56 -7.02 -5.71
N PRO A 19 10.08 -6.27 -4.72
CA PRO A 19 9.28 -5.75 -3.61
C PRO A 19 8.03 -4.97 -4.05
N GLN A 20 8.13 -4.14 -5.10
CA GLN A 20 6.99 -3.39 -5.63
C GLN A 20 5.84 -4.29 -6.10
N GLN A 21 6.17 -5.46 -6.68
CA GLN A 21 5.18 -6.42 -7.17
C GLN A 21 4.53 -7.18 -6.01
N ILE A 22 5.32 -7.57 -5.01
CA ILE A 22 4.82 -8.20 -3.78
C ILE A 22 3.82 -7.27 -3.07
N GLN A 23 4.17 -5.98 -2.93
CA GLN A 23 3.28 -4.97 -2.35
C GLN A 23 1.99 -4.81 -3.16
N GLY A 24 2.10 -4.71 -4.49
CA GLY A 24 0.93 -4.61 -5.36
C GLY A 24 -0.02 -5.80 -5.23
N ARG A 25 0.53 -7.00 -5.16
CA ARG A 25 -0.26 -8.22 -4.93
C ARG A 25 -0.92 -8.21 -3.56
N LEU A 26 -0.19 -7.85 -2.50
CA LEU A 26 -0.71 -7.74 -1.14
C LEU A 26 -1.91 -6.77 -1.06
N VAL A 27 -1.79 -5.60 -1.70
CA VAL A 27 -2.85 -4.58 -1.75
C VAL A 27 -4.08 -5.07 -2.48
N LYS A 28 -3.89 -5.70 -3.65
CA LYS A 28 -5.00 -6.17 -4.49
C LYS A 28 -5.58 -7.55 -4.11
N SER A 29 -5.00 -8.23 -3.11
CA SER A 29 -5.51 -9.50 -2.59
C SER A 29 -5.89 -9.41 -1.11
N CYS A 30 -4.96 -9.71 -0.21
CA CYS A 30 -5.24 -9.87 1.22
C CYS A 30 -5.78 -8.58 1.83
N LEU A 31 -5.24 -7.42 1.43
CA LEU A 31 -5.72 -6.16 1.98
C LEU A 31 -7.12 -5.80 1.47
N LEU A 32 -7.37 -6.01 0.18
CA LEU A 32 -8.70 -5.81 -0.40
C LEU A 32 -9.75 -6.72 0.23
N GLU A 33 -9.43 -8.00 0.45
CA GLU A 33 -10.31 -8.95 1.11
C GLU A 33 -10.65 -8.51 2.54
N GLU A 34 -9.64 -8.07 3.30
CA GLU A 34 -9.83 -7.57 4.66
C GLU A 34 -10.66 -6.27 4.69
N HIS A 35 -10.50 -5.38 3.69
CA HIS A 35 -11.35 -4.21 3.52
C HIS A 35 -12.82 -4.62 3.34
N ASN A 36 -13.11 -5.49 2.37
CA ASN A 36 -14.46 -5.97 2.09
C ASN A 36 -15.11 -6.60 3.34
N ARG A 37 -14.35 -7.41 4.08
CA ARG A 37 -14.80 -8.03 5.34
C ARG A 37 -15.14 -6.99 6.40
N ARG A 38 -14.33 -5.93 6.54
CA ARG A 38 -14.57 -4.84 7.50
C ARG A 38 -15.80 -4.01 7.11
N CYS A 39 -15.97 -3.70 5.83
CA CYS A 39 -17.15 -2.99 5.33
C CYS A 39 -18.43 -3.78 5.60
N LEU A 40 -18.44 -5.07 5.28
CA LEU A 40 -19.55 -5.97 5.60
C LEU A 40 -19.81 -6.04 7.10
N HIS A 41 -18.78 -6.21 7.92
CA HIS A 41 -18.93 -6.28 9.38
C HIS A 41 -19.46 -4.98 9.98
N ARG A 42 -19.02 -3.81 9.49
CA ARG A 42 -19.54 -2.52 9.94
C ARG A 42 -20.99 -2.34 9.58
N TRP A 43 -21.37 -2.62 8.33
CA TRP A 43 -22.75 -2.61 7.89
C TRP A 43 -23.61 -3.57 8.72
N TRP A 44 -23.17 -4.82 8.91
CA TRP A 44 -23.92 -5.80 9.68
C TRP A 44 -24.13 -5.37 11.14
N ARG A 45 -23.08 -4.89 11.82
CA ARG A 45 -23.19 -4.37 13.19
C ARG A 45 -24.17 -3.21 13.27
N SER A 46 -24.24 -2.42 12.22
CA SER A 46 -25.02 -1.21 12.23
C SER A 46 -26.51 -1.43 11.97
N GLN A 47 -26.85 -2.45 11.21
CA GLN A 47 -28.21 -2.97 11.04
C GLN A 47 -28.66 -3.81 12.25
N SER A 48 -27.74 -4.49 12.92
CA SER A 48 -28.07 -5.44 14.00
C SER A 48 -28.70 -4.77 15.24
N PRO A 49 -29.87 -5.23 15.71
CA PRO A 49 -30.49 -4.76 16.95
C PRO A 49 -29.64 -5.00 18.20
N LEU A 50 -28.73 -5.98 18.17
CA LEU A 50 -27.87 -6.33 19.30
C LEU A 50 -26.91 -5.19 19.69
N PHE A 51 -26.55 -4.33 18.74
CA PHE A 51 -25.66 -3.19 18.97
C PHE A 51 -26.42 -1.85 19.04
N ALA A 52 -27.74 -1.89 19.28
CA ALA A 52 -28.57 -0.69 19.31
C ALA A 52 -28.11 0.37 20.33
N ALA A 53 -27.56 -0.04 21.46
CA ALA A 53 -27.02 0.85 22.49
C ALA A 53 -25.71 1.55 22.06
N GLU A 54 -24.91 0.92 21.18
CA GLU A 54 -23.66 1.48 20.64
C GLU A 54 -23.93 2.56 19.57
N ARG A 55 -25.10 2.51 18.91
CA ARG A 55 -25.53 3.52 17.92
C ARG A 55 -25.69 4.92 18.52
N ARG A 56 -25.84 5.03 19.84
CA ARG A 56 -26.07 6.30 20.56
C ARG A 56 -24.79 7.13 20.78
N TRP A 57 -23.61 6.53 20.68
CA TRP A 57 -22.32 7.15 21.03
C TRP A 57 -21.32 7.23 19.88
N ARG A 58 -21.55 6.50 18.78
CA ARG A 58 -20.77 6.68 17.55
C ARG A 58 -21.37 7.87 16.80
N ALA A 59 -20.52 8.82 16.41
CA ALA A 59 -20.88 9.84 15.42
C ALA A 59 -21.57 9.15 14.24
N PRO A 60 -22.62 9.74 13.65
CA PRO A 60 -23.30 9.15 12.52
C PRO A 60 -22.23 8.92 11.46
N ALA A 61 -21.91 7.65 11.24
CA ALA A 61 -21.21 7.30 10.03
C ALA A 61 -22.16 7.72 8.88
N PRO A 62 -21.63 8.22 7.75
CA PRO A 62 -22.40 8.93 6.73
C PRO A 62 -23.48 8.08 6.03
N TRP A 63 -23.63 6.80 6.42
CA TRP A 63 -24.62 5.89 5.89
C TRP A 63 -25.96 6.07 6.62
N SER A 64 -27.02 6.28 5.83
CA SER A 64 -28.38 6.45 6.33
C SER A 64 -28.87 5.19 7.07
N ALA A 65 -29.92 5.32 7.88
CA ALA A 65 -30.57 4.19 8.56
C ALA A 65 -31.12 3.10 7.59
N GLN A 66 -31.02 3.32 6.27
CA GLN A 66 -31.30 2.38 5.18
C GLN A 66 -30.09 2.34 4.22
N ALA A 67 -28.93 1.96 4.73
CA ALA A 67 -27.80 1.68 3.87
C ALA A 67 -27.92 0.28 3.28
N ASP A 68 -27.88 0.20 1.95
CA ASP A 68 -27.77 -1.06 1.24
C ASP A 68 -26.52 -1.83 1.67
N MET A 69 -26.56 -3.15 1.51
CA MET A 69 -25.39 -3.99 1.75
C MET A 69 -24.24 -3.53 0.85
N PRO A 70 -23.03 -3.31 1.39
CA PRO A 70 -21.91 -2.83 0.58
C PRO A 70 -21.55 -3.86 -0.49
N GLU A 71 -21.39 -3.40 -1.72
CA GLU A 71 -20.86 -4.21 -2.81
C GLU A 71 -19.36 -4.45 -2.57
N PRO A 72 -18.88 -5.71 -2.61
CA PRO A 72 -17.47 -6.00 -2.40
C PRO A 72 -16.64 -5.52 -3.60
N LEU A 73 -15.54 -4.82 -3.30
CA LEU A 73 -14.59 -4.38 -4.32
C LEU A 73 -13.76 -5.56 -4.85
N GLY A 74 -13.52 -5.59 -6.15
CA GLY A 74 -12.63 -6.51 -6.83
C GLY A 74 -11.23 -5.92 -7.07
N PRO A 75 -10.23 -6.75 -7.44
CA PRO A 75 -8.86 -6.28 -7.68
C PRO A 75 -8.75 -5.20 -8.77
N GLY A 76 -9.72 -5.12 -9.69
CA GLY A 76 -9.79 -4.11 -10.74
C GLY A 76 -10.27 -2.74 -10.25
N ASP A 77 -10.91 -2.69 -9.08
CA ASP A 77 -11.37 -1.44 -8.45
C ASP A 77 -10.25 -0.73 -7.68
N VAL A 78 -9.08 -1.37 -7.59
CA VAL A 78 -7.90 -0.84 -6.88
C VAL A 78 -6.83 -0.43 -7.88
N TYR A 79 -6.51 0.87 -7.89
CA TYR A 79 -5.41 1.43 -8.66
C TYR A 79 -4.16 1.60 -7.79
N HIS A 80 -3.15 0.77 -8.00
CA HIS A 80 -1.90 0.75 -7.26
C HIS A 80 -0.78 1.48 -8.01
N VAL A 81 -0.30 2.56 -7.40
CA VAL A 81 0.82 3.36 -7.90
C VAL A 81 2.06 3.12 -7.02
N SER A 82 3.20 2.82 -7.65
CA SER A 82 4.48 2.71 -6.97
C SER A 82 5.38 3.90 -7.30
N VAL A 83 5.95 4.55 -6.29
CA VAL A 83 6.96 5.60 -6.49
C VAL A 83 8.34 4.98 -6.39
N GLN A 84 9.16 5.16 -7.42
CA GLN A 84 10.47 4.51 -7.54
C GLN A 84 11.56 5.54 -7.91
N PRO A 85 12.82 5.33 -7.51
CA PRO A 85 13.89 6.28 -7.81
C PRO A 85 14.40 6.21 -9.27
N CYS A 86 13.96 5.22 -10.05
CA CYS A 86 14.45 5.00 -11.41
C CYS A 86 13.36 4.57 -12.39
N PHE A 87 13.62 4.78 -13.69
CA PHE A 87 12.72 4.40 -14.78
C PHE A 87 12.66 2.89 -15.01
N ASP A 88 13.73 2.14 -14.72
CA ASP A 88 13.81 0.69 -14.95
C ASP A 88 12.66 -0.06 -14.27
N ARG A 89 12.18 0.42 -13.12
CA ARG A 89 11.05 -0.17 -12.40
C ARG A 89 9.73 -0.06 -13.16
N LYS A 90 9.58 0.95 -14.02
CA LYS A 90 8.43 1.09 -14.94
C LYS A 90 8.46 -0.01 -16.00
N ILE A 91 9.62 -0.28 -16.58
CA ILE A 91 9.81 -1.38 -17.55
C ILE A 91 9.57 -2.73 -16.86
N GLU A 92 10.08 -2.89 -15.63
CA GLU A 92 9.86 -4.08 -14.81
C GLU A 92 8.36 -4.31 -14.53
N ALA A 93 7.62 -3.28 -14.12
CA ALA A 93 6.19 -3.38 -13.85
C ALA A 93 5.33 -3.64 -15.09
N ALA A 94 5.80 -3.23 -16.27
CA ALA A 94 5.10 -3.47 -17.53
C ALA A 94 5.23 -4.91 -18.07
N ARG A 95 5.98 -5.79 -17.39
CA ARG A 95 6.15 -7.18 -17.84
C ARG A 95 4.81 -7.93 -17.76
N PRO A 96 4.44 -8.72 -18.80
CA PRO A 96 3.10 -9.28 -18.93
C PRO A 96 2.73 -10.34 -17.88
N HIS A 97 3.70 -10.92 -17.17
CA HIS A 97 3.45 -11.94 -16.14
C HIS A 97 3.25 -11.36 -14.73
N PHE A 98 3.34 -10.04 -14.54
CA PHE A 98 3.01 -9.38 -13.27
C PHE A 98 1.53 -9.04 -13.19
N GLN A 99 0.73 -10.11 -13.05
CA GLN A 99 -0.73 -10.07 -12.91
C GLN A 99 -1.13 -10.65 -11.54
N VAL A 100 -2.17 -10.07 -10.93
CA VAL A 100 -2.66 -10.49 -9.60
C VAL A 100 -3.12 -11.95 -9.59
N ALA A 101 -3.80 -12.36 -10.65
CA ALA A 101 -4.21 -13.73 -10.92
C ALA A 101 -3.73 -14.13 -12.31
N SER A 102 -3.26 -15.37 -12.47
CA SER A 102 -2.76 -15.87 -13.75
C SER A 102 -3.84 -15.78 -14.83
N GLY A 103 -3.58 -15.02 -15.90
CA GLY A 103 -4.50 -14.86 -17.02
C GLY A 103 -5.55 -13.75 -16.84
N SER A 104 -5.48 -12.95 -15.76
CA SER A 104 -6.28 -11.73 -15.65
C SER A 104 -5.57 -10.54 -16.29
N ASP A 105 -6.31 -9.52 -16.74
CA ASP A 105 -5.70 -8.26 -17.23
C ASP A 105 -5.34 -7.30 -16.08
N ILE A 106 -5.40 -7.78 -14.83
CA ILE A 106 -5.22 -6.95 -13.64
C ILE A 106 -3.77 -7.02 -13.21
N ARG A 107 -3.05 -5.91 -13.38
CA ARG A 107 -1.64 -5.79 -13.01
C ARG A 107 -1.46 -5.75 -11.50
N GLU A 108 -0.32 -6.27 -11.03
CA GLU A 108 0.11 -6.11 -9.64
C GLU A 108 0.44 -4.62 -9.34
N VAL A 109 1.10 -3.94 -10.27
CA VAL A 109 1.39 -2.49 -10.24
C VAL A 109 0.81 -1.84 -11.50
N ASP A 110 -0.12 -0.91 -11.34
CA ASP A 110 -0.77 -0.26 -12.49
C ASP A 110 0.11 0.82 -13.11
N THR A 111 0.83 1.56 -12.27
CA THR A 111 1.75 2.61 -12.71
C THR A 111 2.91 2.76 -11.76
N VAL A 112 4.08 3.01 -12.35
CA VAL A 112 5.28 3.44 -11.62
C VAL A 112 5.50 4.92 -11.91
N LEU A 113 5.64 5.72 -10.87
CA LEU A 113 6.08 7.11 -10.97
C LEU A 113 7.51 7.21 -10.51
N THR A 114 8.35 7.88 -11.29
CA THR A 114 9.69 8.26 -10.84
C THR A 114 9.61 9.41 -9.85
N THR A 115 10.63 9.59 -9.01
CA THR A 115 10.72 10.73 -8.10
C THR A 115 10.64 12.07 -8.83
N THR A 116 11.20 12.16 -10.05
CA THR A 116 11.10 13.34 -10.92
C THR A 116 9.66 13.58 -11.39
N GLU A 117 8.95 12.54 -11.84
CA GLU A 117 7.54 12.66 -12.25
C GLU A 117 6.65 13.10 -11.08
N VAL A 118 6.88 12.57 -9.87
CA VAL A 118 6.17 13.03 -8.66
C VAL A 118 6.45 14.51 -8.38
N LEU A 119 7.71 14.94 -8.51
CA LEU A 119 8.09 16.34 -8.29
C LEU A 119 7.44 17.27 -9.32
N GLU A 120 7.39 16.86 -10.58
CA GLU A 120 6.72 17.61 -11.65
C GLU A 120 5.21 17.73 -11.42
N LEU A 121 4.55 16.64 -11.02
CA LEU A 121 3.13 16.65 -10.65
C LEU A 121 2.86 17.58 -9.46
N ALA A 122 3.71 17.53 -8.43
CA ALA A 122 3.61 18.39 -7.26
C ALA A 122 3.76 19.87 -7.64
N ARG A 123 4.76 20.21 -8.47
CA ARG A 123 4.95 21.56 -9.00
C ARG A 123 3.75 22.02 -9.82
N GLY A 124 3.24 21.18 -10.72
CA GLY A 124 2.07 21.51 -11.54
C GLY A 124 0.84 21.81 -10.69
N ALA A 125 0.58 21.01 -9.65
CA ALA A 125 -0.55 21.20 -8.76
C ALA A 125 -0.40 22.41 -7.81
N ALA A 126 0.84 22.72 -7.38
CA ALA A 126 1.13 23.77 -6.40
C ALA A 126 1.68 25.08 -7.03
N GLY A 127 1.51 25.27 -8.35
CA GLY A 127 1.92 26.52 -9.02
C GLY A 127 3.45 26.75 -9.06
N ASN A 128 4.23 25.69 -9.28
CA ASN A 128 5.69 25.61 -9.30
C ASN A 128 6.42 25.75 -7.95
N ALA A 129 5.69 25.92 -6.84
CA ALA A 129 6.27 25.87 -5.50
C ALA A 129 6.07 24.46 -4.91
N VAL A 130 7.16 23.76 -4.56
CA VAL A 130 7.06 22.54 -3.76
C VAL A 130 7.30 22.96 -2.32
N PRO A 131 6.34 22.79 -1.40
CA PRO A 131 6.57 23.14 -0.01
C PRO A 131 7.71 22.27 0.54
N GLU A 132 8.81 22.92 0.93
CA GLU A 132 9.86 22.24 1.67
C GLU A 132 9.34 21.93 3.07
N ALA A 133 9.48 20.66 3.47
CA ALA A 133 9.25 20.28 4.85
C ALA A 133 10.27 21.03 5.74
N PRO A 134 9.85 21.60 6.88
CA PRO A 134 10.79 22.23 7.81
C PRO A 134 11.90 21.25 8.17
N ALA A 135 13.14 21.73 8.26
CA ALA A 135 14.27 20.89 8.65
C ALA A 135 14.00 20.25 10.02
N GLY A 136 14.10 18.91 10.08
CA GLY A 136 13.82 18.14 11.29
C GLY A 136 12.34 17.80 11.55
N ALA A 137 11.41 18.22 10.68
CA ALA A 137 10.01 17.79 10.77
C ALA A 137 9.91 16.27 10.53
N SER A 138 9.14 15.58 11.37
CA SER A 138 8.84 14.17 11.12
C SER A 138 7.85 14.06 9.95
N ALA A 139 7.83 12.90 9.28
CA ALA A 139 6.84 12.64 8.24
C ALA A 139 5.38 12.76 8.77
N ALA A 140 5.16 12.49 10.05
CA ALA A 140 3.86 12.67 10.69
C ALA A 140 3.50 14.16 10.83
N ASP A 141 4.47 15.02 11.18
CA ASP A 141 4.25 16.47 11.28
C ASP A 141 3.96 17.11 9.92
N VAL A 142 4.71 16.70 8.89
CA VAL A 142 4.48 17.14 7.50
C VAL A 142 3.09 16.75 7.04
N LEU A 143 2.66 15.53 7.34
CA LEU A 143 1.34 15.04 6.98
C LEU A 143 0.22 15.74 7.76
N ALA A 144 0.43 16.05 9.04
CA ALA A 144 -0.53 16.80 9.85
C ALA A 144 -0.66 18.26 9.38
N ALA A 145 0.41 18.84 8.84
CA ALA A 145 0.42 20.17 8.26
C ALA A 145 -0.20 20.21 6.84
N ALA A 146 -0.18 19.09 6.11
CA ALA A 146 -0.92 18.97 4.86
C ALA A 146 -2.42 19.05 5.15
N GLY A 147 -3.07 20.13 4.68
CA GLY A 147 -4.51 20.31 4.84
C GLY A 147 -5.31 19.12 4.27
N PRO A 148 -6.58 18.96 4.68
CA PRO A 148 -7.40 17.83 4.23
C PRO A 148 -7.54 17.83 2.71
N ALA A 149 -7.01 16.80 2.06
CA ALA A 149 -7.28 16.54 0.65
C ALA A 149 -8.68 15.94 0.53
N HIS A 150 -9.57 16.59 -0.22
CA HIS A 150 -10.86 16.00 -0.56
C HIS A 150 -10.62 14.91 -1.62
N LEU A 151 -10.53 13.67 -1.17
CA LEU A 151 -10.47 12.52 -2.07
C LEU A 151 -11.90 12.16 -2.45
N GLY A 152 -12.19 12.12 -3.75
CA GLY A 152 -13.49 11.73 -4.30
C GLY A 152 -13.79 10.22 -4.19
N GLY A 153 -13.14 9.51 -3.26
CA GLY A 153 -13.27 8.07 -3.08
C GLY A 153 -12.85 7.63 -1.67
N GLU A 154 -13.26 6.41 -1.28
CA GLU A 154 -12.83 5.82 -0.02
C GLU A 154 -11.33 5.53 -0.06
N VAL A 155 -10.60 6.01 0.94
CA VAL A 155 -9.21 5.59 1.12
C VAL A 155 -9.25 4.23 1.81
N LEU A 156 -8.53 3.24 1.27
CA LEU A 156 -8.28 1.94 1.91
C LEU A 156 -7.42 2.07 3.19
N THR A 157 -7.56 3.16 3.94
CA THR A 157 -6.88 3.44 5.22
C THR A 157 -7.14 2.35 6.24
N ASP A 158 -8.29 1.70 6.14
CA ASP A 158 -8.76 0.77 7.14
C ASP A 158 -7.95 -0.51 7.24
N VAL A 159 -7.17 -0.88 6.23
CA VAL A 159 -6.59 -2.23 6.18
C VAL A 159 -5.19 -2.31 6.74
N LEU A 160 -4.43 -1.22 6.61
CA LEU A 160 -3.09 -1.15 7.17
C LEU A 160 -3.10 -0.47 8.57
N LEU A 161 -4.21 0.19 8.97
CA LEU A 161 -4.37 0.80 10.29
C LEU A 161 -4.93 -0.17 11.32
N GLY A 162 -4.26 -0.23 12.46
CA GLY A 162 -4.93 -0.46 13.73
C GLY A 162 -6.00 0.62 13.97
N GLU A 163 -7.10 0.19 14.60
CA GLU A 163 -8.28 0.94 15.05
C GLU A 163 -8.48 2.42 14.62
N LEU A 164 -9.58 2.65 13.87
CA LEU A 164 -10.24 3.94 13.58
C LEU A 164 -10.82 4.66 14.82
N ARG A 165 -10.15 4.64 15.96
CA ARG A 165 -10.62 5.38 17.15
C ARG A 165 -10.59 6.90 16.95
N SER A 166 -9.88 7.41 15.95
CA SER A 166 -9.70 8.86 15.72
C SER A 166 -10.81 9.52 14.90
N GLY A 167 -11.79 8.78 14.37
CA GLY A 167 -12.94 9.36 13.67
C GLY A 167 -12.60 10.16 12.39
N ARG A 168 -11.37 10.02 11.85
CA ARG A 168 -10.93 10.67 10.60
C ARG A 168 -10.14 9.66 9.74
N PRO A 169 -10.33 9.64 8.40
CA PRO A 169 -9.44 8.91 7.51
C PRO A 169 -8.07 9.62 7.51
N GLN A 170 -7.11 9.07 8.25
CA GLN A 170 -5.72 9.54 8.19
C GLN A 170 -4.92 8.53 7.38
N PRO A 171 -4.05 8.97 6.43
CA PRO A 171 -3.22 8.03 5.71
C PRO A 171 -2.29 7.35 6.71
N LEU A 172 -2.21 6.03 6.63
CA LEU A 172 -1.27 5.30 7.45
C LEU A 172 0.14 5.57 6.96
N LEU A 173 0.91 6.17 7.85
CA LEU A 173 2.36 6.15 7.76
C LEU A 173 2.87 4.89 8.48
N VAL A 174 3.13 3.82 7.72
CA VAL A 174 3.96 2.72 8.24
C VAL A 174 5.41 3.20 8.17
N SER A 175 5.81 4.06 9.11
CA SER A 175 7.22 4.32 9.31
C SER A 175 7.84 3.04 9.84
N VAL A 176 8.80 2.48 9.11
CA VAL A 176 9.65 1.42 9.67
C VAL A 176 10.26 1.99 10.95
N ARG A 177 10.09 1.29 12.09
CA ARG A 177 10.57 1.78 13.39
C ARG A 177 12.05 2.15 13.29
N ALA A 178 12.46 3.20 14.01
CA ALA A 178 13.82 3.70 14.03
C ALA A 178 14.85 2.55 14.16
N ASN A 179 15.93 2.62 13.39
CA ASN A 179 16.99 1.61 13.23
C ASN A 179 16.61 0.30 12.50
N ALA A 180 15.62 0.29 11.62
CA ALA A 180 15.36 -0.85 10.73
C ALA A 180 16.18 -0.84 9.43
N GLY A 181 17.46 -0.45 9.51
CA GLY A 181 18.38 -0.64 8.40
C GLY A 181 18.71 -2.12 8.31
N SER A 182 17.99 -2.90 7.49
CA SER A 182 18.32 -4.31 7.26
C SER A 182 19.64 -4.51 6.50
N GLY A 183 20.39 -3.43 6.24
CA GLY A 183 21.51 -3.39 5.31
C GLY A 183 21.12 -3.58 3.84
N GLY A 184 19.81 -3.70 3.56
CA GLY A 184 19.25 -4.09 2.27
C GLY A 184 18.63 -5.48 2.32
N PHE A 185 17.97 -5.87 1.23
CA PHE A 185 17.27 -7.16 1.14
C PHE A 185 18.24 -8.35 1.22
N ILE A 186 19.37 -8.26 0.51
CA ILE A 186 20.36 -9.34 0.45
C ILE A 186 20.98 -9.60 1.82
N GLU A 187 21.39 -8.54 2.52
CA GLU A 187 21.97 -8.67 3.86
C GLU A 187 20.98 -9.30 4.83
N HIS A 188 19.71 -8.88 4.80
CA HIS A 188 18.66 -9.50 5.60
C HIS A 188 18.53 -11.01 5.34
N VAL A 189 18.50 -11.42 4.07
CA VAL A 189 18.40 -12.84 3.69
C VAL A 189 19.60 -13.64 4.19
N PHE A 190 20.82 -13.11 4.05
CA PHE A 190 22.02 -13.80 4.50
C PHE A 190 22.13 -13.86 6.02
N ARG A 191 21.71 -12.81 6.73
CA ARG A 191 21.65 -12.78 8.19
C ARG A 191 20.69 -13.83 8.74
N GLU A 192 19.49 -13.90 8.15
CA GLU A 192 18.50 -14.90 8.55
C GLU A 192 19.01 -16.33 8.26
N ALA A 193 19.61 -16.55 7.09
CA ALA A 193 20.20 -17.84 6.75
C ALA A 193 21.36 -18.22 7.69
N ALA A 194 22.17 -17.25 8.14
CA ALA A 194 23.25 -17.48 9.10
C ALA A 194 22.72 -17.91 10.47
N SER A 195 21.66 -17.25 10.93
CA SER A 195 20.95 -17.60 12.17
C SER A 195 20.33 -19.00 12.07
N GLU A 196 19.58 -19.28 10.99
CA GLU A 196 18.88 -20.56 10.83
C GLU A 196 19.85 -21.75 10.67
N LEU A 197 20.82 -21.64 9.77
CA LEU A 197 21.68 -22.75 9.38
C LEU A 197 22.87 -22.96 10.32
N PHE A 198 23.40 -21.88 10.90
CA PHE A 198 24.63 -21.91 11.69
C PHE A 198 24.44 -21.45 13.14
N GLN A 199 23.23 -21.00 13.53
CA GLN A 199 22.94 -20.49 14.88
C GLN A 199 23.84 -19.31 15.27
N ILE A 200 24.18 -18.46 14.28
CA ILE A 200 24.98 -17.25 14.45
C ILE A 200 24.05 -16.03 14.40
N ASP A 201 24.02 -15.24 15.47
CA ASP A 201 23.29 -13.96 15.53
C ASP A 201 24.22 -12.81 15.12
N LEU A 202 23.84 -12.03 14.09
CA LEU A 202 24.65 -10.97 13.45
C LEU A 202 23.94 -9.61 13.46
#